data_AF-D5G430-F1
#
_entry.id   AF-D5G430-F1
#
_cell.length_a   1.000
_cell.length_b   1.000
_cell.length_c   1.000
_cell.angle_alpha   90.00
_cell.angle_beta   90.00
_cell.angle_gamma   90.00
#
_symmetry.space_group_name_H-M   'P 1'
#
loop_
_entity.id
_entity.type
_entity.pdbx_description
1 polymer ?
#
loop_
_entity_poly.entity_id
_entity_poly.type
_entity_poly.pdbx_seq_one_letter_code
_entity_poly.pdbx_strand_id
1 'polypeptide(L)'
;MDGLPDLTFSDDDDETSARSARQAKLHQTESSFQAQKSSWKPICQTKQAARRLNYRVDRLPPESKELALEIKAAAEERYYAREYQTALALAERGLKAAEGVLHASERRELEGVRGRCVRRLAK
;
A
#
# COMPACT_ATOMS: atom_id res chain seq x y z
N MET A 1 -23.63 44.80 7.14
CA MET A 1 -22.19 44.70 6.81
C MET A 1 -21.67 43.55 7.63
N ASP A 2 -21.95 42.34 7.14
CA ASP A 2 -21.64 41.10 7.85
C ASP A 2 -20.14 40.83 7.78
N GLY A 3 -19.52 40.74 8.95
CA GLY A 3 -18.12 40.37 9.10
C GLY A 3 -17.95 38.89 8.79
N LEU A 4 -17.16 38.58 7.77
CA LEU A 4 -16.70 37.22 7.49
C LEU A 4 -15.68 36.81 8.56
N PRO A 5 -15.76 35.57 9.08
CA PRO A 5 -14.79 35.06 10.04
C PRO A 5 -13.44 34.82 9.36
N ASP A 6 -12.39 35.37 9.98
CA ASP A 6 -10.99 35.14 9.65
C ASP A 6 -10.61 33.68 9.94
N LEU A 7 -10.68 32.84 8.91
CA LEU A 7 -10.19 31.46 8.97
C LEU A 7 -8.70 31.48 8.65
N THR A 8 -7.90 31.60 9.71
CA THR A 8 -6.46 31.32 9.68
C THR A 8 -6.27 29.84 9.37
N PHE A 9 -6.06 29.53 8.09
CA PHE A 9 -5.56 28.22 7.65
C PHE A 9 -4.10 28.09 8.11
N SER A 10 -3.89 27.41 9.22
CA SER A 10 -2.57 26.93 9.65
C SER A 10 -2.18 25.74 8.79
N ASP A 11 -1.61 26.01 7.61
CA ASP A 11 -1.21 25.02 6.59
C ASP A 11 0.30 25.06 6.31
N ASP A 12 1.14 25.36 7.32
CA ASP A 12 2.54 25.78 7.09
C ASP A 12 3.65 24.83 7.57
N ASP A 13 3.34 23.64 8.10
CA ASP A 13 4.39 22.78 8.70
C ASP A 13 4.90 21.62 7.83
N ASP A 14 4.22 21.20 6.75
CA ASP A 14 4.65 20.02 5.96
C ASP A 14 5.23 20.33 4.56
N GLU A 15 4.81 21.41 3.88
CA GLU A 15 5.36 21.76 2.56
C GLU A 15 6.79 22.33 2.61
N THR A 16 7.10 23.06 3.68
CA THR A 16 8.41 23.67 3.95
C THR A 16 9.50 22.61 4.12
N SER A 17 9.16 21.47 4.75
CA SER A 17 10.05 20.34 4.99
C SER A 17 10.52 19.65 3.69
N ALA A 18 9.60 19.32 2.80
CA ALA A 18 9.92 18.59 1.57
C ALA A 18 10.73 19.44 0.57
N ARG A 19 10.43 20.74 0.46
CA ARG A 19 11.17 21.67 -0.40
C ARG A 19 12.57 21.95 0.16
N SER A 20 12.67 22.15 1.46
CA SER A 20 13.96 22.33 2.15
C SER A 20 14.85 21.08 2.03
N ALA A 21 14.30 19.88 2.20
CA ALA A 21 15.03 18.63 2.02
C ALA A 21 15.55 18.43 0.58
N ARG A 22 14.78 18.85 -0.43
CA ARG A 22 15.24 18.84 -1.84
C ARG A 22 16.37 19.83 -2.07
N GLN A 23 16.30 21.02 -1.47
CA GLN A 23 17.34 22.04 -1.58
C GLN A 23 18.64 21.62 -0.85
N ALA A 24 18.53 20.94 0.29
CA ALA A 24 19.68 20.38 1.00
C ALA A 24 20.41 19.30 0.19
N LYS A 25 19.69 18.52 -0.63
CA LYS A 25 20.29 17.54 -1.55
C LYS A 25 21.09 18.18 -2.69
N LEU A 26 20.69 19.35 -3.17
CA LEU A 26 21.38 20.06 -4.26
C LEU A 26 22.78 20.55 -3.86
N HIS A 27 23.01 20.81 -2.57
CA HIS A 27 24.29 21.26 -2.03
C HIS A 27 24.98 20.19 -1.16
N GLN A 28 24.59 18.93 -1.34
CA GLN A 28 25.16 17.81 -0.58
C GLN A 28 26.63 17.60 -0.94
N THR A 29 27.51 17.55 0.06
CA THR A 29 28.92 17.17 -0.14
C THR A 29 29.08 15.65 -0.20
N GLU A 30 30.12 15.17 -0.86
CA GLU A 30 30.41 13.72 -0.96
C GLU A 30 30.49 13.04 0.42
N SER A 31 31.11 13.69 1.41
CA SER A 31 31.20 13.16 2.78
C SER A 31 29.83 13.00 3.43
N SER A 32 28.93 13.96 3.23
CA SER A 32 27.56 13.90 3.75
C SER A 32 26.69 12.86 3.03
N PHE A 33 26.92 12.64 1.73
CA PHE A 33 26.29 11.57 0.97
C PHE A 33 26.73 10.20 1.46
N GLN A 34 28.04 9.97 1.63
CA GLN A 34 28.56 8.70 2.13
C GLN A 34 28.07 8.41 3.55
N ALA A 35 27.97 9.44 4.41
CA ALA A 35 27.39 9.29 5.74
C ALA A 35 25.92 8.85 5.70
N GLN A 36 25.08 9.49 4.86
CA GLN A 36 23.68 9.08 4.67
C GLN A 36 23.55 7.69 4.05
N LYS A 37 24.40 7.35 3.08
CA LYS A 37 24.41 6.03 2.46
C LYS A 37 24.77 4.94 3.46
N SER A 38 25.75 5.19 4.32
CA SER A 38 26.19 4.23 5.33
C SER A 38 25.16 4.03 6.45
N SER A 39 24.36 5.06 6.75
CA SER A 39 23.27 4.99 7.74
C SER A 39 21.94 4.51 7.14
N TRP A 40 21.82 4.49 5.81
CA TRP A 40 20.63 4.02 5.13
C TRP A 40 20.42 2.54 5.40
N LYS A 41 19.26 2.23 5.98
CA LYS A 41 18.77 0.86 6.11
C LYS A 41 17.61 0.70 5.15
N PRO A 42 17.59 -0.37 4.33
CA PRO A 42 16.40 -0.67 3.55
C PRO A 42 15.22 -0.80 4.50
N ILE A 43 14.10 -0.17 4.15
CA ILE A 43 12.84 -0.43 4.83
C ILE A 43 12.40 -1.83 4.37
N CYS A 44 12.98 -2.85 4.99
CA CYS A 44 12.52 -4.21 4.82
C CYS A 44 11.15 -4.29 5.47
N GLN A 45 10.10 -4.34 4.65
CA GLN A 45 8.71 -4.52 5.08
C GLN A 45 8.46 -5.93 5.63
N THR A 46 9.46 -6.59 6.26
CA THR A 46 9.38 -7.95 6.80
C THR A 46 8.23 -8.10 7.79
N LYS A 47 7.99 -7.08 8.61
CA LYS A 47 6.83 -7.05 9.53
C LYS A 47 5.50 -6.95 8.79
N GLN A 48 5.46 -6.26 7.65
CA GLN A 48 4.27 -6.10 6.82
C GLN A 48 3.96 -7.40 6.06
N ALA A 49 4.99 -8.04 5.49
CA ALA A 49 4.88 -9.38 4.90
C ALA A 49 4.42 -10.42 5.95
N ALA A 50 5.01 -10.42 7.15
CA ALA A 50 4.58 -11.30 8.23
C ALA A 50 3.13 -11.04 8.67
N ARG A 51 2.68 -9.78 8.69
CA ARG A 51 1.27 -9.43 8.92
C ARG A 51 0.37 -9.94 7.80
N ARG A 52 0.80 -9.86 6.54
CA ARG A 52 0.02 -10.34 5.39
C ARG A 52 -0.21 -11.84 5.40
N LEU A 53 0.76 -12.60 5.92
CA LEU A 53 0.59 -14.05 6.16
C LEU A 53 -0.54 -14.36 7.16
N ASN A 54 -0.93 -13.42 8.03
CA ASN A 54 -1.98 -13.63 9.02
C ASN A 54 -3.39 -13.21 8.57
N TYR A 55 -3.57 -12.76 7.32
CA TYR A 55 -4.91 -12.41 6.85
C TYR A 55 -5.80 -13.65 6.74
N ARG A 56 -6.89 -13.63 7.51
CA ARG A 56 -7.94 -14.64 7.43
C ARG A 56 -8.81 -14.39 6.20
N VAL A 57 -9.08 -15.48 5.49
CA VAL A 57 -9.96 -15.53 4.31
C VAL A 57 -11.43 -15.34 4.67
N ASP A 58 -11.83 -15.75 5.88
CA ASP A 58 -13.24 -15.80 6.32
C ASP A 58 -13.74 -14.49 6.94
N ARG A 59 -12.99 -13.40 6.79
CA ARG A 59 -13.36 -12.09 7.37
C ARG A 59 -14.23 -11.27 6.42
N LEU A 60 -14.91 -10.29 7.00
CA LEU A 60 -15.73 -9.31 6.28
C LEU A 60 -14.93 -8.62 5.14
N PRO A 61 -15.64 -8.14 4.10
CA PRO A 61 -15.04 -7.34 3.04
C PRO A 61 -14.22 -6.16 3.61
N PRO A 62 -13.15 -5.73 2.92
CA PRO A 62 -12.39 -4.57 3.40
C PRO A 62 -13.20 -3.28 3.26
N GLU A 63 -13.27 -2.52 4.36
CA GLU A 63 -14.00 -1.25 4.45
C GLU A 63 -13.13 -0.04 4.10
N SER A 64 -11.80 -0.18 4.18
CA SER A 64 -10.85 0.88 3.85
C SER A 64 -9.96 0.52 2.68
N LYS A 65 -9.49 1.55 1.96
CA LYS A 65 -8.55 1.39 0.84
C LYS A 65 -7.26 0.70 1.28
N GLU A 66 -6.71 1.11 2.41
CA GLU A 66 -5.49 0.52 2.99
C GLU A 66 -5.65 -0.98 3.24
N LEU A 67 -6.77 -1.39 3.86
CA LEU A 67 -7.05 -2.79 4.13
C LEU A 67 -7.27 -3.58 2.82
N ALA A 68 -7.94 -2.99 1.84
CA ALA A 68 -8.16 -3.62 0.54
C ALA A 68 -6.83 -3.84 -0.21
N LEU A 69 -5.92 -2.86 -0.18
CA LEU A 69 -4.59 -2.96 -0.76
C LEU A 69 -3.72 -4.00 -0.04
N GLU A 70 -3.80 -4.08 1.28
CA GLU A 70 -3.10 -5.11 2.07
C GLU A 70 -3.62 -6.52 1.77
N ILE A 71 -4.93 -6.70 1.61
CA ILE A 71 -5.52 -7.99 1.21
C ILE A 71 -5.11 -8.36 -0.23
N LYS A 72 -5.06 -7.40 -1.15
CA LYS A 72 -4.56 -7.61 -2.52
C LYS A 72 -3.10 -8.08 -2.48
N ALA A 73 -2.23 -7.37 -1.76
CA ALA A 73 -0.83 -7.75 -1.61
C ALA A 73 -0.68 -9.15 -0.99
N ALA A 74 -1.47 -9.47 0.04
CA ALA A 74 -1.49 -10.80 0.63
C ALA A 74 -1.94 -11.89 -0.38
N ALA A 75 -2.95 -11.62 -1.21
CA ALA A 75 -3.40 -12.55 -2.24
C ALA A 75 -2.28 -12.83 -3.27
N GLU A 76 -1.55 -11.80 -3.69
CA GLU A 76 -0.41 -11.93 -4.62
C GLU A 76 0.75 -12.71 -3.99
N GLU A 77 1.13 -12.39 -2.75
CA GLU A 77 2.17 -13.11 -2.01
C GLU A 77 1.83 -14.61 -1.90
N ARG A 78 0.58 -14.95 -1.55
CA ARG A 78 0.10 -16.34 -1.47
C ARG A 78 0.07 -17.04 -2.83
N TYR A 79 -0.25 -16.32 -3.90
CA TYR A 79 -0.17 -16.86 -5.26
C TYR A 79 1.25 -17.28 -5.62
N TYR A 80 2.25 -16.45 -5.34
CA TYR A 80 3.65 -16.77 -5.62
C TYR A 80 4.20 -17.87 -4.71
N ALA A 81 3.67 -18.00 -3.49
CA ALA A 81 3.92 -19.12 -2.59
C ALA A 81 3.23 -20.44 -3.02
N ARG A 82 2.48 -20.44 -4.14
CA ARG A 82 1.70 -21.57 -4.67
C ARG A 82 0.54 -22.01 -3.78
N GLU A 83 0.14 -21.19 -2.83
CA GLU A 83 -1.03 -21.42 -1.97
C GLU A 83 -2.31 -20.93 -2.67
N TYR A 84 -2.64 -21.56 -3.81
CA TYR A 84 -3.66 -21.03 -4.72
C TYR A 84 -5.07 -20.95 -4.13
N GLN A 85 -5.43 -21.84 -3.20
CA GLN A 85 -6.72 -21.79 -2.50
C GLN A 85 -6.84 -20.53 -1.63
N THR A 86 -5.83 -20.27 -0.79
CA THR A 86 -5.77 -19.09 0.07
C THR A 86 -5.71 -17.81 -0.76
N ALA A 87 -4.88 -17.79 -1.81
CA ALA A 87 -4.77 -16.67 -2.72
C ALA A 87 -6.12 -16.35 -3.40
N LEU A 88 -6.84 -17.38 -3.84
CA LEU A 88 -8.17 -17.22 -4.45
C LEU A 88 -9.16 -16.61 -3.47
N ALA A 89 -9.26 -17.16 -2.26
CA ALA A 89 -10.20 -16.68 -1.25
C ALA A 89 -9.88 -15.24 -0.79
N LEU A 90 -8.60 -14.88 -0.66
CA LEU A 90 -8.20 -13.49 -0.37
C LEU A 90 -8.54 -12.56 -1.53
N ALA A 91 -8.32 -12.99 -2.79
CA ALA A 91 -8.67 -12.19 -3.96
C ALA A 91 -10.19 -11.95 -4.02
N GLU A 92 -11.01 -12.97 -3.79
CA GLU A 92 -12.46 -12.83 -3.74
C GLU A 92 -12.92 -11.93 -2.60
N ARG A 93 -12.28 -12.03 -1.42
CA ARG A 93 -12.55 -11.12 -0.31
C ARG A 93 -12.21 -9.67 -0.66
N GLY A 94 -11.06 -9.42 -1.28
CA GLY A 94 -10.66 -8.08 -1.70
C GLY A 94 -11.58 -7.50 -2.78
N LEU A 95 -12.10 -8.34 -3.69
CA LEU A 95 -13.05 -7.90 -4.73
C LEU A 95 -14.43 -7.51 -4.17
N LYS A 96 -14.80 -7.99 -2.98
CA LYS A 96 -16.01 -7.59 -2.26
C LYS A 96 -15.92 -6.19 -1.63
N ALA A 97 -14.77 -5.51 -1.72
CA ALA A 97 -14.66 -4.11 -1.30
C ALA A 97 -15.77 -3.26 -1.92
N ALA A 98 -16.26 -2.28 -1.16
CA ALA A 98 -17.25 -1.33 -1.65
C ALA A 98 -16.73 -0.57 -2.90
N GLU A 99 -17.65 -0.08 -3.72
CA GLU A 99 -17.30 0.69 -4.91
C GLU A 99 -16.49 1.94 -4.53
N GLY A 100 -15.45 2.24 -5.33
CA GLY A 100 -14.53 3.36 -5.07
C GLY A 100 -13.43 3.10 -4.04
N VAL A 101 -13.47 1.99 -3.28
CA VAL A 101 -12.41 1.64 -2.31
C VAL A 101 -11.11 1.23 -3.02
N LEU A 102 -11.23 0.41 -4.07
CA LEU A 102 -10.12 0.08 -4.96
C LEU A 102 -10.26 0.86 -6.26
N HIS A 103 -9.15 1.42 -6.74
CA HIS A 103 -9.06 1.98 -8.06
C HIS A 103 -9.26 0.88 -9.12
N ALA A 104 -9.74 1.25 -10.31
CA ALA A 104 -10.05 0.31 -11.38
C ALA A 104 -8.85 -0.57 -11.78
N SER A 105 -7.64 -0.01 -11.81
CA SER A 105 -6.41 -0.78 -12.07
C SER A 105 -6.14 -1.83 -10.99
N GLU A 106 -6.29 -1.46 -9.72
CA GLU A 106 -6.06 -2.35 -8.59
C GLU A 106 -7.07 -3.50 -8.58
N ARG A 107 -8.33 -3.22 -8.90
CA ARG A 107 -9.37 -4.23 -9.04
C ARG A 107 -9.07 -5.20 -10.19
N ARG A 108 -8.68 -4.68 -11.36
CA ARG A 108 -8.30 -5.49 -12.53
C ARG A 108 -7.11 -6.41 -12.23
N GLU A 109 -6.12 -5.93 -11.52
CA GLU A 109 -4.98 -6.76 -11.09
C GLU A 109 -5.41 -7.89 -10.17
N LEU A 110 -6.29 -7.61 -9.21
CA LEU A 110 -6.84 -8.61 -8.28
C LEU A 110 -7.74 -9.65 -8.98
N GLU A 111 -8.55 -9.24 -9.96
CA GLU A 111 -9.27 -10.15 -10.85
C GLU A 111 -8.31 -11.05 -11.65
N GLY A 112 -7.17 -10.49 -12.08
CA GLY A 112 -6.09 -11.24 -12.70
C GLY A 112 -5.52 -12.33 -11.79
N VAL A 113 -5.29 -12.02 -10.51
CA VAL A 113 -4.86 -13.00 -9.50
C VAL A 113 -5.91 -14.10 -9.34
N ARG A 114 -7.19 -13.72 -9.15
CA ARG A 114 -8.32 -14.66 -9.05
C ARG A 114 -8.36 -15.62 -10.25
N GLY A 115 -8.34 -15.09 -11.47
CA GLY A 115 -8.40 -15.87 -12.70
C GLY A 115 -7.20 -16.81 -12.88
N ARG A 116 -5.99 -16.39 -12.48
CA ARG A 116 -4.81 -17.27 -12.49
C ARG A 116 -4.94 -18.40 -11.46
N CYS A 117 -5.48 -18.13 -10.27
CA CYS A 117 -5.70 -19.14 -9.24
C CYS A 117 -6.70 -20.20 -9.71
N VAL A 118 -7.84 -19.79 -10.26
CA VAL A 118 -8.86 -20.72 -10.81
C VAL A 118 -8.24 -21.65 -11.85
N ARG A 119 -7.46 -21.11 -12.80
CA ARG A 119 -6.76 -21.93 -13.81
C ARG A 119 -5.72 -22.88 -13.24
N ARG A 120 -5.10 -22.54 -12.10
CA ARG A 120 -4.11 -23.40 -11.44
C ARG A 120 -4.75 -24.52 -10.64
N LEU A 121 -5.93 -24.28 -10.06
CA LEU A 121 -6.67 -25.26 -9.27
C LEU A 121 -7.50 -26.24 -10.12
N ALA A 122 -7.81 -25.86 -11.37
CA ALA A 122 -8.48 -26.75 -12.32
C ALA A 122 -7.53 -27.72 -13.05
N LYS A 123 -6.23 -27.69 -12.73
CA LYS A 123 -5.21 -28.60 -13.26
C LYS A 123 -4.81 -29.60 -12.19
#